data_AF-A0A672PWY3-F1
#
_entry.id   AF-A0A672PWY3-F1
#
_cell.length_a   1.000
_cell.length_b   1.000
_cell.length_c   1.000
_cell.angle_alpha   90.00
_cell.angle_beta   90.00
_cell.angle_gamma   90.00
#
_symmetry.space_group_name_H-M   'P 1'
#
loop_
_entity.id
_entity.type
_entity.pdbx_description
1 polymer ?
#
loop_
_entity_poly.entity_id
_entity_poly.type
_entity_poly.pdbx_seq_one_letter_code
_entity_poly.pdbx_strand_id
1 'polypeptide(L)'
;MNTVTIRANMADSESLETITEHERILQEIESTDTACVGPTLRSVYDDQPNAHKRFMEKLDARIRNHDREIEKMCNFHHQGFVDAITELLKVRADAEKLMGQVSDTNRRLQDAGREVTAQTEEVIRCRIQQRNMATTVEKLQLCIPGETPHLCKNLTVKGTWVRKCFFNFVGFLLKVLTVQDLVDFSPVYRCLHIYTVLGDRETFENYYRKQRKKQARLVLQPQSNMHETVEGYRKYFNQIVGFFVVEDHILHATQGLVTRAFTDELWNMALSKIIAVLRTHSSYCNDPDLVLELKNLIVIFADTLQGYGFPVNRLFDLLFEVRDQYNETLLKKWALVFRDIFEQDNYSPIPVENEEEYKAVISRFPFHDAEIEKQQFPKKLPMSQSVPQIYSQVKEFIYASLKFSESLHRSSTEIDDMLRKSTNLLLTRTLSSCLQNLIKKPHIGLTELVQIIINTTHLEHACKYLEDFITNITNVSPETVHTTRLYGLSTFKDARHAAEGEIYTKLNQKIDEFIQLADYEWGMAESDGRASGYLMDLINFLRSTFQVFTHLPVSSIPSYSYAVS
;
A
#
# COMPACT_ATOMS: atom_id res chain seq x y z
N MET A 1 -48.48 74.11 -57.02
CA MET A 1 -47.09 73.61 -56.92
C MET A 1 -46.70 73.07 -55.54
N ASN A 2 -47.63 72.93 -54.57
CA ASN A 2 -47.32 72.41 -53.22
C ASN A 2 -47.91 71.02 -52.91
N THR A 3 -48.50 70.34 -53.89
CA THR A 3 -49.06 68.98 -53.71
C THR A 3 -48.15 67.86 -54.24
N VAL A 4 -47.13 68.17 -55.02
CA VAL A 4 -46.19 67.17 -55.58
C VAL A 4 -44.96 66.97 -54.67
N THR A 5 -44.48 68.03 -54.00
CA THR A 5 -43.29 67.96 -53.13
C THR A 5 -43.55 67.30 -51.78
N ILE A 6 -44.77 67.40 -51.23
CA ILE A 6 -45.15 66.72 -49.99
C ILE A 6 -45.28 65.20 -50.20
N ARG A 7 -45.72 64.76 -51.40
CA ARG A 7 -45.81 63.33 -51.74
C ARG A 7 -44.45 62.65 -51.91
N ALA A 8 -43.42 63.35 -52.40
CA ALA A 8 -42.08 62.78 -52.57
C ALA A 8 -41.37 62.58 -51.21
N ASN A 9 -41.47 63.54 -50.29
CA ASN A 9 -40.87 63.42 -48.96
C ASN A 9 -41.59 62.43 -48.01
N MET A 10 -42.90 62.18 -48.21
CA MET A 10 -43.61 61.13 -47.47
C MET A 10 -43.24 59.72 -47.97
N ALA A 11 -43.01 59.54 -49.28
CA ALA A 11 -42.62 58.26 -49.87
C ALA A 11 -41.20 57.82 -49.48
N ASP A 12 -40.25 58.75 -49.36
CA ASP A 12 -38.88 58.44 -48.92
C ASP A 12 -38.82 58.09 -47.42
N SER A 13 -39.67 58.70 -46.58
CA SER A 13 -39.78 58.36 -45.15
C SER A 13 -40.40 56.97 -44.93
N GLU A 14 -41.47 56.62 -45.67
CA GLU A 14 -42.05 55.26 -45.64
C GLU A 14 -41.06 54.18 -46.15
N SER A 15 -40.20 54.53 -47.10
CA SER A 15 -39.18 53.59 -47.62
C SER A 15 -38.07 53.28 -46.61
N LEU A 16 -37.72 54.22 -45.73
CA LEU A 16 -36.67 54.03 -44.73
C LEU A 16 -37.19 53.24 -43.51
N GLU A 17 -38.44 53.48 -43.10
CA GLU A 17 -39.11 52.70 -42.03
C GLU A 17 -39.29 51.23 -42.44
N THR A 18 -39.70 50.97 -43.69
CA THR A 18 -39.83 49.59 -44.22
C THR A 18 -38.48 48.86 -44.34
N ILE A 19 -37.39 49.58 -44.62
CA ILE A 19 -36.02 49.02 -44.65
C ILE A 19 -35.57 48.55 -43.26
N THR A 20 -35.89 49.31 -42.21
CA THR A 20 -35.59 48.94 -40.81
C THR A 20 -36.48 47.84 -40.27
N GLU A 21 -37.73 47.76 -40.74
CA GLU A 21 -38.66 46.71 -40.33
C GLU A 21 -38.27 45.33 -40.89
N HIS A 22 -37.86 45.25 -42.16
CA HIS A 22 -37.37 44.00 -42.74
C HIS A 22 -36.11 43.46 -42.05
N GLU A 23 -35.22 44.33 -41.57
CA GLU A 23 -34.05 43.92 -40.79
C GLU A 23 -34.42 43.43 -39.39
N ARG A 24 -35.40 44.08 -38.74
CA ARG A 24 -35.94 43.62 -37.45
C ARG A 24 -36.57 42.24 -37.58
N ILE A 25 -37.37 42.01 -38.63
CA ILE A 25 -38.01 40.73 -38.91
C ILE A 25 -36.96 39.64 -39.17
N LEU A 26 -35.88 39.94 -39.91
CA LEU A 26 -34.79 38.98 -40.13
C LEU A 26 -34.07 38.60 -38.82
N GLN A 27 -33.82 39.55 -37.92
CA GLN A 27 -33.24 39.28 -36.60
C GLN A 27 -34.17 38.45 -35.71
N GLU A 28 -35.48 38.70 -35.80
CA GLU A 28 -36.49 37.93 -35.07
C GLU A 28 -36.55 36.48 -35.59
N ILE A 29 -36.46 36.28 -36.91
CA ILE A 29 -36.35 34.95 -37.52
C ILE A 29 -35.05 34.25 -37.10
N GLU A 30 -33.91 34.96 -37.04
CA GLU A 30 -32.61 34.41 -36.60
C GLU A 30 -32.62 33.98 -35.12
N SER A 31 -33.46 34.59 -34.28
CA SER A 31 -33.49 34.37 -32.82
C SER A 31 -34.65 33.49 -32.32
N THR A 32 -35.63 33.18 -33.17
CA THR A 32 -36.84 32.44 -32.79
C THR A 32 -36.75 30.96 -33.19
N ASP A 33 -37.25 30.06 -32.34
CA ASP A 33 -37.30 28.63 -32.62
C ASP A 33 -38.16 28.31 -33.85
N THR A 34 -37.73 27.34 -34.68
CA THR A 34 -38.28 27.04 -36.02
C THR A 34 -39.80 26.79 -36.05
N ALA A 35 -40.39 26.40 -34.92
CA ALA A 35 -41.83 26.17 -34.77
C ALA A 35 -42.68 27.47 -34.74
N CYS A 36 -42.09 28.64 -34.53
CA CYS A 36 -42.79 29.90 -34.27
C CYS A 36 -42.60 30.98 -35.36
N VAL A 37 -42.05 30.61 -36.52
CA VAL A 37 -41.73 31.56 -37.61
C VAL A 37 -42.98 32.00 -38.40
N GLY A 38 -44.07 31.23 -38.33
CA GLY A 38 -45.29 31.44 -39.12
C GLY A 38 -45.99 32.80 -38.89
N PRO A 39 -46.20 33.26 -37.64
CA PRO A 39 -46.79 34.57 -37.36
C PRO A 39 -45.92 35.74 -37.84
N THR A 40 -44.60 35.65 -37.65
CA THR A 40 -43.62 36.68 -38.04
C THR A 40 -43.50 36.80 -39.57
N LEU A 41 -43.73 35.71 -40.31
CA LEU A 41 -43.80 35.76 -41.78
C LEU A 41 -45.12 36.34 -42.30
N ARG A 42 -46.21 36.28 -41.52
CA ARG A 42 -47.52 36.80 -41.96
C ARG A 42 -47.51 38.33 -42.08
N SER A 43 -46.82 39.03 -41.17
CA SER A 43 -46.65 40.49 -41.25
C SER A 43 -45.92 40.96 -42.51
N VAL A 44 -45.04 40.13 -43.08
CA VAL A 44 -44.36 40.44 -44.37
C VAL A 44 -45.32 40.47 -45.55
N TYR A 45 -46.45 39.73 -45.46
CA TYR A 45 -47.45 39.64 -46.53
C TYR A 45 -48.59 40.64 -46.38
N ASP A 46 -48.85 41.15 -45.16
CA ASP A 46 -50.04 41.93 -44.88
C ASP A 46 -49.93 43.41 -45.31
N ASP A 47 -48.73 43.98 -45.42
CA ASP A 47 -48.62 45.45 -45.44
C ASP A 47 -48.60 46.15 -46.80
N GLN A 48 -48.07 45.61 -47.91
CA GLN A 48 -48.16 46.30 -49.23
C GLN A 48 -48.02 45.34 -50.43
N PRO A 49 -48.65 45.63 -51.59
CA PRO A 49 -48.37 44.88 -52.81
C PRO A 49 -46.88 45.02 -53.19
N ASN A 50 -46.20 43.87 -53.29
CA ASN A 50 -44.74 43.70 -53.52
C ASN A 50 -43.80 43.79 -52.29
N ALA A 51 -44.32 43.89 -51.06
CA ALA A 51 -43.49 43.86 -49.84
C ALA A 51 -42.70 42.54 -49.70
N HIS A 52 -43.34 41.40 -49.99
CA HIS A 52 -42.70 40.08 -49.99
C HIS A 52 -41.48 39.98 -50.91
N LYS A 53 -41.51 40.64 -52.08
CA LYS A 53 -40.41 40.58 -53.05
C LYS A 53 -39.17 41.33 -52.55
N ARG A 54 -39.37 42.49 -51.91
CA ARG A 54 -38.29 43.28 -51.27
C ARG A 54 -37.71 42.56 -50.05
N PHE A 55 -38.56 41.89 -49.27
CA PHE A 55 -38.10 41.05 -48.16
C PHE A 55 -37.24 39.89 -48.67
N MET A 56 -37.66 39.19 -49.73
CA MET A 56 -36.87 38.11 -50.34
C MET A 56 -35.51 38.59 -50.86
N GLU A 57 -35.43 39.76 -51.50
CA GLU A 57 -34.16 40.34 -51.95
C GLU A 57 -33.20 40.64 -50.77
N LYS A 58 -33.73 41.14 -49.65
CA LYS A 58 -32.95 41.35 -48.41
C LYS A 58 -32.55 40.04 -47.74
N LEU A 59 -33.44 39.05 -47.70
CA LEU A 59 -33.15 37.71 -47.18
C LEU A 59 -32.03 37.05 -47.99
N ASP A 60 -32.09 37.11 -49.31
CA ASP A 60 -31.04 36.59 -50.20
C ASP A 60 -29.70 37.30 -49.99
N ALA A 61 -29.71 38.62 -49.75
CA ALA A 61 -28.50 39.36 -49.41
C ALA A 61 -27.93 38.92 -48.04
N ARG A 62 -28.79 38.66 -47.06
CA ARG A 62 -28.42 38.17 -45.72
C ARG A 62 -27.85 36.76 -45.75
N ILE A 63 -28.43 35.86 -46.56
CA ILE A 63 -27.94 34.50 -46.80
C ILE A 63 -26.54 34.56 -47.43
N ARG A 64 -26.36 35.34 -48.51
CA ARG A 64 -25.05 35.50 -49.15
C ARG A 64 -23.98 36.05 -48.21
N ASN A 65 -24.35 36.91 -47.25
CA ASN A 65 -23.41 37.41 -46.26
C ASN A 65 -23.00 36.32 -45.27
N HIS A 66 -23.97 35.54 -44.76
CA HIS A 66 -23.68 34.41 -43.88
C HIS A 66 -22.86 33.33 -44.58
N ASP A 67 -23.16 33.00 -45.84
CA ASP A 67 -22.36 32.05 -46.62
C ASP A 67 -20.90 32.50 -46.74
N ARG A 68 -20.65 33.80 -46.95
CA ARG A 68 -19.29 34.35 -46.96
C ARG A 68 -18.61 34.29 -45.59
N GLU A 69 -19.34 34.50 -44.51
CA GLU A 69 -18.80 34.39 -43.15
C GLU A 69 -18.50 32.93 -42.79
N ILE A 70 -19.37 32.00 -43.19
CA ILE A 70 -19.16 30.55 -43.05
C ILE A 70 -17.93 30.14 -43.86
N GLU A 71 -17.81 30.57 -45.12
CA GLU A 71 -16.65 30.26 -45.97
C GLU A 71 -15.35 30.82 -45.36
N LYS A 72 -15.40 32.01 -44.77
CA LYS A 72 -14.27 32.62 -44.04
C LYS A 72 -13.91 31.85 -42.77
N MET A 73 -14.90 31.39 -42.00
CA MET A 73 -14.71 30.59 -40.78
C MET A 73 -14.18 29.19 -41.11
N CYS A 74 -14.70 28.55 -42.15
CA CYS A 74 -14.21 27.27 -42.65
C CYS A 74 -12.76 27.38 -43.10
N ASN A 75 -12.41 28.40 -43.89
CA ASN A 75 -11.02 28.64 -44.30
C ASN A 75 -10.08 28.91 -43.11
N PHE A 76 -10.57 29.52 -42.03
CA PHE A 76 -9.79 29.75 -40.81
C PHE A 76 -9.51 28.45 -40.03
N HIS A 77 -10.45 27.50 -40.02
CA HIS A 77 -10.33 26.25 -39.26
C HIS A 77 -9.89 25.02 -40.09
N HIS A 78 -9.82 25.11 -41.43
CA HIS A 78 -9.38 24.01 -42.29
C HIS A 78 -7.94 23.60 -42.02
N GLN A 79 -7.04 24.54 -41.77
CA GLN A 79 -5.64 24.22 -41.49
C GLN A 79 -5.50 23.42 -40.18
N GLY A 80 -6.20 23.84 -39.11
CA GLY A 80 -6.16 23.12 -37.83
C GLY A 80 -6.74 21.70 -37.92
N PHE A 81 -7.76 21.49 -38.75
CA PHE A 81 -8.30 20.15 -39.00
C PHE A 81 -7.33 19.25 -39.80
N VAL A 82 -6.66 19.80 -40.81
CA VAL A 82 -5.65 19.08 -41.60
C VAL A 82 -4.44 18.75 -40.74
N ASP A 83 -3.99 19.67 -39.89
CA ASP A 83 -2.88 19.45 -38.96
C ASP A 83 -3.25 18.36 -37.95
N ALA A 84 -4.46 18.40 -37.38
CA ALA A 84 -4.95 17.37 -36.46
C ALA A 84 -5.05 15.98 -37.12
N ILE A 85 -5.53 15.88 -38.37
CA ILE A 85 -5.52 14.61 -39.12
C ILE A 85 -4.10 14.12 -39.37
N THR A 86 -3.18 15.03 -39.71
CA THR A 86 -1.77 14.69 -39.96
C THR A 86 -1.09 14.18 -38.69
N GLU A 87 -1.36 14.79 -37.55
CA GLU A 87 -0.90 14.29 -36.25
C GLU A 87 -1.49 12.94 -35.91
N LEU A 88 -2.77 12.71 -36.17
CA LEU A 88 -3.43 11.42 -35.93
C LEU A 88 -2.84 10.30 -36.80
N LEU A 89 -2.51 10.59 -38.06
CA LEU A 89 -1.81 9.67 -38.95
C LEU A 89 -0.40 9.36 -38.46
N LYS A 90 0.31 10.36 -37.90
CA LYS A 90 1.63 10.18 -37.31
C LYS A 90 1.58 9.32 -36.05
N VAL A 91 0.61 9.55 -35.16
CA VAL A 91 0.36 8.73 -33.97
C VAL A 91 0.08 7.28 -34.36
N ARG A 92 -0.69 7.04 -35.43
CA ARG A 92 -0.93 5.68 -35.94
C ARG A 92 0.37 5.00 -36.39
N ALA A 93 1.22 5.71 -37.13
CA ALA A 93 2.51 5.17 -37.58
C ALA A 93 3.46 4.88 -36.39
N ASP A 94 3.49 5.77 -35.39
CA ASP A 94 4.27 5.58 -34.17
C ASP A 94 3.74 4.41 -33.32
N ALA A 95 2.43 4.21 -33.27
CA ALA A 95 1.80 3.07 -32.60
C ALA A 95 2.13 1.75 -33.30
N GLU A 96 2.12 1.70 -34.64
CA GLU A 96 2.55 0.51 -35.40
C GLU A 96 4.03 0.20 -35.15
N LYS A 97 4.89 1.21 -35.12
CA LYS A 97 6.32 1.06 -34.79
C LYS A 97 6.53 0.55 -33.36
N LEU A 98 5.79 1.09 -32.40
CA LEU A 98 5.82 0.63 -31.01
C LEU A 98 5.34 -0.82 -30.91
N MET A 99 4.27 -1.18 -31.62
CA MET A 99 3.77 -2.57 -31.66
C MET A 99 4.82 -3.52 -32.24
N GLY A 100 5.57 -3.10 -33.26
CA GLY A 100 6.72 -3.84 -33.77
C GLY A 100 7.82 -4.02 -32.73
N GLN A 101 8.21 -2.95 -32.02
CA GLN A 101 9.22 -3.00 -30.96
C GLN A 101 8.80 -3.87 -29.77
N VAL A 102 7.53 -3.81 -29.37
CA VAL A 102 6.96 -4.66 -28.32
C VAL A 102 6.98 -6.13 -28.74
N SER A 103 6.60 -6.43 -29.97
CA SER A 103 6.64 -7.80 -30.51
C SER A 103 8.07 -8.35 -30.56
N ASP A 104 9.04 -7.55 -31.01
CA ASP A 104 10.45 -7.92 -31.03
C ASP A 104 11.03 -8.11 -29.62
N THR A 105 10.65 -7.25 -28.68
CA THR A 105 11.08 -7.36 -27.27
C THR A 105 10.47 -8.61 -26.64
N ASN A 106 9.19 -8.89 -26.88
CA ASN A 106 8.53 -10.10 -26.41
C ASN A 106 9.20 -11.36 -27.00
N ARG A 107 9.56 -11.36 -28.28
CA ARG A 107 10.32 -12.46 -28.89
C ARG A 107 11.67 -12.67 -28.21
N ARG A 108 12.46 -11.60 -28.03
CA ARG A 108 13.76 -11.68 -27.34
C ARG A 108 13.62 -12.15 -25.89
N LEU A 109 12.57 -11.71 -25.19
CA LEU A 109 12.28 -12.13 -23.82
C LEU A 109 11.90 -13.61 -23.76
N GLN A 110 11.09 -14.10 -24.71
CA GLN A 110 10.75 -15.52 -24.80
C GLN A 110 11.97 -16.38 -25.12
N ASP A 111 12.85 -15.92 -26.02
CA ASP A 111 14.07 -16.65 -26.37
C ASP A 111 15.05 -16.70 -25.20
N ALA A 112 15.29 -15.58 -24.51
CA ALA A 112 16.07 -15.55 -23.28
C ALA A 112 15.42 -16.39 -22.16
N GLY A 113 14.09 -16.35 -22.04
CA GLY A 113 13.33 -17.15 -21.08
C GLY A 113 13.44 -18.66 -21.33
N ARG A 114 13.49 -19.09 -22.60
CA ARG A 114 13.73 -20.50 -22.97
C ARG A 114 15.12 -20.95 -22.53
N GLU A 115 16.15 -20.14 -22.75
CA GLU A 115 17.52 -20.47 -22.31
C GLU A 115 17.61 -20.56 -20.77
N VAL A 116 17.01 -19.62 -20.05
CA VAL A 116 16.96 -19.64 -18.58
C VAL A 116 16.18 -20.84 -18.05
N THR A 117 15.09 -21.22 -18.71
CA THR A 117 14.29 -22.40 -18.32
C THR A 117 15.11 -23.68 -18.48
N ALA A 118 15.82 -23.83 -19.60
CA ALA A 118 16.70 -24.98 -19.83
C ALA A 118 17.82 -25.07 -18.78
N GLN A 119 18.48 -23.95 -18.45
CA GLN A 119 19.48 -23.91 -17.39
C GLN A 119 18.88 -24.21 -16.01
N THR A 120 17.65 -23.75 -15.74
CA THR A 120 16.95 -24.03 -14.49
C THR A 120 16.64 -25.52 -14.34
N GLU A 121 16.20 -26.20 -15.40
CA GLU A 121 16.00 -27.65 -15.40
C GLU A 121 17.30 -28.42 -15.14
N GLU A 122 18.43 -27.95 -15.70
CA GLU A 122 19.75 -28.53 -15.44
C GLU A 122 20.18 -28.34 -13.97
N VAL A 123 19.93 -27.15 -13.39
CA VAL A 123 20.18 -26.87 -11.97
C VAL A 123 19.32 -27.74 -11.06
N ILE A 124 18.04 -27.94 -11.39
CA ILE A 124 17.14 -28.85 -10.65
C ILE A 124 17.70 -30.28 -10.69
N ARG A 125 18.15 -30.75 -11.85
CA ARG A 125 18.78 -32.08 -12.00
C ARG A 125 20.04 -32.21 -11.14
N CYS A 126 20.90 -31.20 -11.15
CA CYS A 126 22.09 -31.15 -10.31
C CYS A 126 21.75 -31.13 -8.81
N ARG A 127 20.71 -30.40 -8.38
CA ARG A 127 20.24 -30.40 -6.97
C ARG A 127 19.71 -31.76 -6.54
N ILE A 128 18.98 -32.47 -7.41
CA ILE A 128 18.51 -33.83 -7.12
C ILE A 128 19.70 -34.78 -6.94
N GLN A 129 20.69 -34.72 -7.83
CA GLN A 129 21.92 -35.51 -7.72
C GLN A 129 22.68 -35.17 -6.43
N GLN A 130 22.82 -33.90 -6.09
CA GLN A 130 23.45 -33.46 -4.85
C GLN A 130 22.72 -34.00 -3.62
N ARG A 131 21.38 -33.96 -3.61
CA ARG A 131 20.57 -34.54 -2.52
C ARG A 131 20.84 -36.03 -2.38
N ASN A 132 20.85 -36.77 -3.49
CA ASN A 132 21.13 -38.21 -3.50
C ASN A 132 22.54 -38.52 -2.98
N MET A 133 23.55 -37.71 -3.36
CA MET A 133 24.91 -37.84 -2.84
C MET A 133 24.98 -37.54 -1.34
N ALA A 134 24.30 -36.49 -0.86
CA ALA A 134 24.25 -36.15 0.57
C ALA A 134 23.62 -37.28 1.39
N THR A 135 22.48 -37.83 0.95
CA THR A 135 21.85 -38.99 1.59
C THR A 135 22.77 -40.21 1.57
N THR A 136 23.50 -40.44 0.48
CA THR A 136 24.47 -41.56 0.40
C THR A 136 25.62 -41.37 1.38
N VAL A 137 26.15 -40.15 1.52
CA VAL A 137 27.20 -39.83 2.50
C VAL A 137 26.71 -40.04 3.93
N GLU A 138 25.49 -39.60 4.25
CA GLU A 138 24.88 -39.81 5.56
C GLU A 138 24.73 -41.31 5.87
N LYS A 139 24.29 -42.11 4.89
CA LYS A 139 24.22 -43.56 5.03
C LYS A 139 25.59 -44.22 5.17
N LEU A 140 26.60 -43.74 4.45
CA LEU A 140 27.98 -44.22 4.59
C LEU A 140 28.59 -43.84 5.95
N GLN A 141 28.27 -42.67 6.50
CA GLN A 141 28.71 -42.25 7.84
C GLN A 141 28.13 -43.13 8.94
N LEU A 142 26.92 -43.64 8.78
CA LEU A 142 26.32 -44.62 9.69
C LEU A 142 27.03 -46.00 9.64
N CYS A 143 27.74 -46.30 8.56
CA CYS A 143 28.47 -47.56 8.38
C CYS A 143 29.93 -47.50 8.86
N ILE A 144 30.45 -46.33 9.28
CA ILE A 144 31.83 -46.17 9.75
C ILE A 144 31.83 -46.14 11.29
N PRO A 145 32.50 -47.08 11.98
CA PRO A 145 32.63 -47.06 13.45
C PRO A 145 33.33 -45.78 13.91
N GLY A 146 32.76 -45.13 14.92
CA GLY A 146 33.20 -43.82 15.39
C GLY A 146 34.59 -43.83 15.99
N GLU A 147 35.58 -43.36 15.23
CA GLU A 147 36.87 -42.91 15.77
C GLU A 147 37.73 -42.14 14.73
N THR A 148 37.23 -41.10 14.05
CA THR A 148 38.11 -40.14 13.35
C THR A 148 37.49 -38.72 13.22
N PRO A 149 37.77 -37.78 14.15
CA PRO A 149 37.23 -36.41 14.11
C PRO A 149 37.79 -35.52 12.99
N HIS A 150 38.79 -36.01 12.24
CA HIS A 150 39.53 -35.25 11.22
C HIS A 150 38.91 -35.35 9.82
N LEU A 151 38.10 -36.38 9.52
CA LEU A 151 37.42 -36.47 8.22
C LEU A 151 36.12 -35.64 8.14
N CYS A 152 35.41 -35.45 9.26
CA CYS A 152 34.15 -34.70 9.30
C CYS A 152 34.31 -33.19 9.00
N LYS A 153 35.46 -32.58 9.32
CA LYS A 153 35.72 -31.17 8.99
C LYS A 153 35.75 -30.88 7.49
N ASN A 154 36.11 -31.86 6.66
CA ASN A 154 36.15 -31.69 5.20
C ASN A 154 34.77 -31.77 4.53
N LEU A 155 33.73 -32.25 5.23
CA LEU A 155 32.37 -32.36 4.72
C LEU A 155 31.51 -31.11 5.02
N THR A 156 31.68 -30.47 6.17
CA THR A 156 31.00 -29.18 6.50
C THR A 156 31.47 -28.04 5.59
N VAL A 157 32.72 -28.10 5.10
CA VAL A 157 33.27 -27.17 4.09
C VAL A 157 32.52 -27.25 2.76
N LYS A 158 31.81 -28.36 2.45
CA LYS A 158 31.03 -28.48 1.20
C LYS A 158 29.68 -27.75 1.23
N GLY A 159 29.12 -27.43 2.40
CA GLY A 159 27.92 -26.55 2.49
C GLY A 159 28.24 -25.10 2.10
N THR A 160 29.46 -24.65 2.40
CA THR A 160 30.00 -23.36 1.96
C THR A 160 30.28 -23.35 0.45
N TRP A 161 30.62 -24.50 -0.14
CA TRP A 161 30.74 -24.65 -1.60
C TRP A 161 29.42 -24.45 -2.34
N VAL A 162 28.25 -24.73 -1.76
CA VAL A 162 26.96 -24.54 -2.45
C VAL A 162 26.57 -23.07 -2.51
N ARG A 163 26.79 -22.31 -1.43
CA ARG A 163 26.64 -20.84 -1.42
C ARG A 163 27.69 -20.16 -2.28
N LYS A 164 28.94 -20.66 -2.27
CA LYS A 164 30.03 -20.17 -3.12
C LYS A 164 29.84 -20.56 -4.58
N CYS A 165 29.23 -21.70 -4.89
CA CYS A 165 28.81 -22.06 -6.24
C CYS A 165 27.59 -21.26 -6.69
N PHE A 166 26.65 -20.87 -5.82
CA PHE A 166 25.55 -19.98 -6.22
C PHE A 166 26.05 -18.56 -6.51
N PHE A 167 26.95 -18.03 -5.67
CA PHE A 167 27.61 -16.74 -5.92
C PHE A 167 28.58 -16.79 -7.11
N ASN A 168 29.33 -17.89 -7.27
CA ASN A 168 30.17 -18.10 -8.44
C ASN A 168 29.34 -18.40 -9.69
N PHE A 169 28.13 -18.96 -9.61
CA PHE A 169 27.29 -19.27 -10.78
C PHE A 169 26.53 -18.03 -11.26
N VAL A 170 26.07 -17.14 -10.36
CA VAL A 170 25.64 -15.78 -10.74
C VAL A 170 26.82 -14.98 -11.31
N GLY A 171 28.02 -15.15 -10.74
CA GLY A 171 29.28 -14.62 -11.29
C GLY A 171 29.79 -15.33 -12.56
N PHE A 172 29.26 -16.50 -12.92
CA PHE A 172 29.64 -17.28 -14.12
C PHE A 172 28.63 -17.07 -15.26
N LEU A 173 27.38 -16.75 -14.92
CA LEU A 173 26.33 -16.32 -15.86
C LEU A 173 26.52 -14.87 -16.32
N LEU A 174 27.12 -14.02 -15.49
CA LEU A 174 27.84 -12.84 -15.97
C LEU A 174 29.19 -13.30 -16.52
N LYS A 175 29.19 -13.75 -17.78
CA LYS A 175 30.40 -13.68 -18.60
C LYS A 175 30.87 -12.22 -18.52
N VAL A 176 31.91 -12.00 -17.72
CA VAL A 176 32.31 -10.70 -17.16
C VAL A 176 32.53 -9.70 -18.28
N LEU A 177 31.53 -8.86 -18.60
CA LEU A 177 31.84 -7.53 -19.10
C LEU A 177 32.54 -6.83 -17.94
N THR A 178 33.85 -6.73 -18.04
CA THR A 178 34.61 -5.89 -17.12
C THR A 178 34.24 -4.44 -17.40
N VAL A 179 34.45 -3.53 -16.43
CA VAL A 179 34.19 -2.10 -16.66
C VAL A 179 34.95 -1.58 -17.89
N GLN A 180 36.10 -2.19 -18.21
CA GLN A 180 36.92 -1.91 -19.38
C GLN A 180 36.23 -2.26 -20.71
N ASP A 181 35.28 -3.19 -20.69
CA ASP A 181 34.48 -3.59 -21.88
C ASP A 181 33.26 -2.68 -22.10
N LEU A 182 32.85 -1.92 -21.06
CA LEU A 182 31.66 -1.05 -21.06
C LEU A 182 31.99 0.43 -21.23
N VAL A 183 33.16 0.88 -20.78
CA VAL A 183 33.56 2.29 -20.75
C VAL A 183 34.94 2.46 -21.35
N ASP A 184 35.08 3.36 -22.33
CA ASP A 184 36.38 3.71 -22.89
C ASP A 184 37.15 4.67 -21.95
N PHE A 185 38.18 4.14 -21.29
CA PHE A 185 39.08 4.91 -20.44
C PHE A 185 40.24 5.57 -21.19
N SER A 186 40.40 5.30 -22.50
CA SER A 186 41.50 5.83 -23.32
C SER A 186 41.66 7.34 -23.22
N PRO A 187 40.60 8.17 -23.23
CA PRO A 187 40.74 9.62 -23.08
C PRO A 187 41.39 10.02 -21.75
N VAL A 188 41.02 9.35 -20.65
CA VAL A 188 41.55 9.66 -19.31
C VAL A 188 43.03 9.28 -19.23
N TYR A 189 43.41 8.11 -19.73
CA TYR A 189 44.80 7.66 -19.73
C TYR A 189 45.68 8.52 -20.65
N ARG A 190 45.18 8.91 -21.83
CA ARG A 190 45.88 9.81 -22.75
C ARG A 190 46.12 11.19 -22.12
N CYS A 191 45.09 11.78 -21.52
CA CYS A 191 45.25 13.06 -20.81
C CYS A 191 46.23 12.93 -19.66
N LEU A 192 46.13 11.88 -18.82
CA LEU A 192 47.08 11.65 -17.74
C LEU A 192 48.52 11.54 -18.25
N HIS A 193 48.75 10.81 -19.35
CA HIS A 193 50.07 10.67 -19.96
C HIS A 193 50.60 12.00 -20.49
N ILE A 194 49.79 12.75 -21.26
CA ILE A 194 50.16 14.05 -21.83
C ILE A 194 50.58 15.03 -20.72
N TYR A 195 49.77 15.19 -19.68
CA TYR A 195 50.08 16.10 -18.57
C TYR A 195 51.27 15.62 -17.74
N THR A 196 51.53 14.30 -17.67
CA THR A 196 52.74 13.77 -17.03
C THR A 196 53.99 14.12 -17.83
N VAL A 197 53.95 14.00 -19.16
CA VAL A 197 55.08 14.34 -20.05
C VAL A 197 55.35 15.84 -20.05
N LEU A 198 54.32 16.67 -19.93
CA LEU A 198 54.44 18.14 -19.87
C LEU A 198 54.92 18.68 -18.51
N GLY A 199 55.00 17.84 -17.47
CA GLY A 199 55.39 18.27 -16.11
C GLY A 199 54.26 18.85 -15.26
N ASP A 200 53.06 19.07 -15.82
CA ASP A 200 51.90 19.70 -15.17
C ASP A 200 50.87 18.68 -14.63
N ARG A 201 51.37 17.56 -14.11
CA ARG A 201 50.53 16.44 -13.67
C ARG A 201 49.54 16.82 -12.56
N GLU A 202 49.98 17.60 -11.58
CA GLU A 202 49.16 18.01 -10.43
C GLU A 202 47.93 18.83 -10.86
N THR A 203 48.06 19.65 -11.89
CA THR A 203 46.97 20.45 -12.44
C THR A 203 45.86 19.58 -13.01
N PHE A 204 46.22 18.51 -13.74
CA PHE A 204 45.25 17.57 -14.27
C PHE A 204 44.58 16.73 -13.17
N GLU A 205 45.33 16.28 -12.16
CA GLU A 205 44.77 15.56 -11.02
C GLU A 205 43.72 16.39 -10.28
N ASN A 206 44.03 17.66 -10.00
CA ASN A 206 43.10 18.60 -9.36
C ASN A 206 41.88 18.89 -10.24
N TYR A 207 42.07 19.07 -11.55
CA TYR A 207 40.97 19.24 -12.50
C TYR A 207 40.04 18.01 -12.52
N TYR A 208 40.61 16.81 -12.68
CA TYR A 208 39.88 15.55 -12.72
C TYR A 208 39.04 15.35 -11.45
N ARG A 209 39.68 15.45 -10.27
CA ARG A 209 39.02 15.33 -8.95
C ARG A 209 37.88 16.34 -8.77
N LYS A 210 38.08 17.59 -9.21
CA LYS A 210 37.05 18.64 -9.15
C LYS A 210 35.85 18.33 -10.05
N GLN A 211 36.07 17.80 -11.26
CA GLN A 211 34.99 17.42 -12.18
C GLN A 211 34.23 16.19 -11.68
N ARG A 212 34.93 15.15 -11.18
CA ARG A 212 34.27 13.96 -10.62
C ARG A 212 33.45 14.28 -9.37
N LYS A 213 33.90 15.21 -8.51
CA LYS A 213 33.08 15.74 -7.39
C LYS A 213 31.78 16.41 -7.89
N LYS A 214 31.80 17.13 -9.01
CA LYS A 214 30.58 17.72 -9.60
C LYS A 214 29.65 16.64 -10.16
N GLN A 215 30.19 15.66 -10.88
CA GLN A 215 29.41 14.57 -11.44
C GLN A 215 28.77 13.69 -10.36
N ALA A 216 29.49 13.38 -9.28
CA ALA A 216 28.93 12.68 -8.12
C ALA A 216 27.70 13.42 -7.57
N ARG A 217 27.73 14.76 -7.47
CA ARG A 217 26.58 15.54 -7.00
C ARG A 217 25.35 15.43 -7.90
N LEU A 218 25.54 15.24 -9.20
CA LEU A 218 24.44 15.06 -10.16
C LEU A 218 23.85 13.65 -10.06
N VAL A 219 24.70 12.63 -10.00
CA VAL A 219 24.28 11.21 -9.87
C VAL A 219 23.49 10.97 -8.58
N LEU A 220 23.78 11.73 -7.52
CA LEU A 220 23.10 11.59 -6.23
C LEU A 220 21.72 12.28 -6.17
N GLN A 221 21.30 13.01 -7.21
CA GLN A 221 19.99 13.66 -7.24
C GLN A 221 18.89 12.63 -7.53
N PRO A 222 17.89 12.49 -6.65
CA PRO A 222 16.78 11.58 -6.89
C PRO A 222 15.89 12.10 -8.03
N GLN A 223 15.26 11.18 -8.77
CA GLN A 223 14.18 11.51 -9.70
C GLN A 223 12.90 11.83 -8.92
N SER A 224 12.07 12.76 -9.41
CA SER A 224 10.89 13.27 -8.69
C SER A 224 9.91 12.18 -8.22
N ASN A 225 9.76 11.11 -8.99
CA ASN A 225 8.80 10.02 -8.70
C ASN A 225 9.49 8.74 -8.21
N MET A 226 10.71 8.86 -7.66
CA MET A 226 11.48 7.70 -7.22
C MET A 226 10.76 6.86 -6.15
N HIS A 227 9.98 7.50 -5.27
CA HIS A 227 9.29 6.85 -4.15
C HIS A 227 8.00 6.12 -4.53
N GLU A 228 7.54 6.24 -5.77
CA GLU A 228 6.29 5.62 -6.22
C GLU A 228 6.50 4.19 -6.75
N THR A 229 7.72 3.86 -7.21
CA THR A 229 7.98 2.59 -7.91
C THR A 229 9.31 1.97 -7.50
N VAL A 230 9.35 0.63 -7.47
CA VAL A 230 10.58 -0.15 -7.24
C VAL A 230 11.66 0.19 -8.29
N GLU A 231 11.24 0.43 -9.54
CA GLU A 231 12.15 0.76 -10.63
C GLU A 231 12.82 2.11 -10.44
N GLY A 232 12.14 3.08 -9.83
CA GLY A 232 12.71 4.37 -9.44
C GLY A 232 13.91 4.19 -8.51
N TYR A 233 13.73 3.44 -7.42
CA TYR A 233 14.81 3.10 -6.49
C TYR A 233 15.93 2.31 -7.15
N ARG A 234 15.60 1.31 -7.99
CA ARG A 234 16.59 0.51 -8.72
C ARG A 234 17.47 1.38 -9.60
N LYS A 235 16.89 2.28 -10.40
CA LYS A 235 17.64 3.22 -11.24
C LYS A 235 18.56 4.11 -10.42
N TYR A 236 18.06 4.65 -9.30
CA TYR A 236 18.85 5.48 -8.40
C TYR A 236 20.08 4.75 -7.85
N PHE A 237 19.89 3.55 -7.29
CA PHE A 237 21.00 2.75 -6.77
C PHE A 237 21.99 2.35 -7.88
N ASN A 238 21.49 1.90 -9.04
CA ASN A 238 22.34 1.49 -10.16
C ASN A 238 23.22 2.64 -10.69
N GLN A 239 22.68 3.86 -10.76
CA GLN A 239 23.47 5.04 -11.17
C GLN A 239 24.62 5.32 -10.21
N ILE A 240 24.37 5.20 -8.90
CA ILE A 240 25.39 5.41 -7.86
C ILE A 240 26.45 4.31 -7.92
N VAL A 241 26.03 3.04 -7.98
CA VAL A 241 26.96 1.90 -8.11
C VAL A 241 27.83 2.07 -9.34
N GLY A 242 27.23 2.37 -10.49
CA GLY A 242 27.97 2.58 -11.74
C GLY A 242 29.04 3.68 -11.62
N PHE A 243 28.71 4.79 -10.93
CA PHE A 243 29.69 5.85 -10.68
C PHE A 243 30.87 5.37 -9.82
N PHE A 244 30.61 4.69 -8.69
CA PHE A 244 31.67 4.25 -7.77
C PHE A 244 32.49 3.08 -8.31
N VAL A 245 31.90 2.21 -9.11
CA VAL A 245 32.62 1.12 -9.81
C VAL A 245 33.62 1.70 -10.81
N VAL A 246 33.26 2.78 -11.52
CA VAL A 246 34.19 3.49 -12.42
C VAL A 246 35.32 4.16 -11.63
N GLU A 247 35.03 4.77 -10.48
CA GLU A 247 36.08 5.37 -9.64
C GLU A 247 37.04 4.32 -9.06
N ASP A 248 36.52 3.18 -8.61
CA ASP A 248 37.32 2.08 -8.11
C ASP A 248 38.23 1.50 -9.21
N HIS A 249 37.73 1.39 -10.44
CA HIS A 249 38.54 0.99 -11.57
C HIS A 249 39.71 1.95 -11.80
N ILE A 250 39.45 3.26 -11.79
CA ILE A 250 40.47 4.30 -12.01
C ILE A 250 41.49 4.32 -10.86
N LEU A 251 41.06 4.11 -9.62
CA LEU A 251 41.94 3.98 -8.46
C LEU A 251 42.97 2.86 -8.63
N HIS A 252 42.56 1.71 -9.17
CA HIS A 252 43.47 0.58 -9.38
C HIS A 252 44.27 0.68 -10.69
N ALA A 253 43.71 1.28 -11.74
CA ALA A 253 44.34 1.37 -13.06
C ALA A 253 45.34 2.53 -13.19
N THR A 254 45.22 3.58 -12.38
CA THR A 254 46.08 4.77 -12.48
C THR A 254 47.00 4.91 -11.26
N GLN A 255 48.27 5.21 -11.50
CA GLN A 255 49.25 5.43 -10.42
C GLN A 255 49.07 6.82 -9.79
N GLY A 256 47.99 7.07 -9.04
CA GLY A 256 47.85 8.26 -8.19
C GLY A 256 46.91 9.38 -8.70
N LEU A 257 46.24 9.22 -9.86
CA LEU A 257 45.23 10.18 -10.33
C LEU A 257 44.08 10.31 -9.30
N VAL A 258 43.63 9.16 -8.81
CA VAL A 258 42.67 9.04 -7.71
C VAL A 258 43.37 8.37 -6.53
N THR A 259 43.24 8.93 -5.34
CA THR A 259 43.77 8.35 -4.10
C THR A 259 42.67 7.70 -3.29
N ARG A 260 43.03 6.75 -2.43
CA ARG A 260 42.08 6.14 -1.50
C ARG A 260 41.38 7.18 -0.63
N ALA A 261 42.14 8.15 -0.11
CA ALA A 261 41.61 9.26 0.69
C ALA A 261 40.56 10.10 -0.06
N PHE A 262 40.79 10.42 -1.34
CA PHE A 262 39.80 11.14 -2.16
C PHE A 262 38.53 10.32 -2.36
N THR A 263 38.68 9.02 -2.62
CA THR A 263 37.54 8.11 -2.85
C THR A 263 36.72 7.95 -1.56
N ASP A 264 37.37 7.86 -0.41
CA ASP A 264 36.71 7.79 0.90
C ASP A 264 35.98 9.12 1.24
N GLU A 265 36.57 10.28 0.93
CA GLU A 265 35.90 11.59 1.09
C GLU A 265 34.64 11.68 0.19
N LEU A 266 34.77 11.24 -1.07
CA LEU A 266 33.68 11.23 -2.03
C LEU A 266 32.55 10.29 -1.61
N TRP A 267 32.89 9.09 -1.12
CA TRP A 267 31.94 8.12 -0.58
C TRP A 267 31.24 8.64 0.66
N ASN A 268 31.95 9.25 1.62
CA ASN A 268 31.32 9.80 2.83
C ASN A 268 30.31 10.91 2.52
N MET A 269 30.62 11.77 1.55
CA MET A 269 29.69 12.79 1.04
C MET A 269 28.48 12.15 0.36
N ALA A 270 28.71 11.15 -0.49
CA ALA A 270 27.65 10.42 -1.18
C ALA A 270 26.73 9.69 -0.21
N LEU A 271 27.29 8.90 0.69
CA LEU A 271 26.58 8.13 1.71
C LEU A 271 25.69 9.04 2.58
N SER A 272 26.20 10.19 3.00
CA SER A 272 25.41 11.16 3.79
C SER A 272 24.21 11.70 3.00
N LYS A 273 24.38 11.94 1.69
CA LYS A 273 23.26 12.34 0.81
C LYS A 273 22.28 11.21 0.52
N ILE A 274 22.77 10.00 0.26
CA ILE A 274 21.95 8.81 0.02
C ILE A 274 21.06 8.56 1.22
N ILE A 275 21.62 8.56 2.43
CA ILE A 275 20.85 8.39 3.66
C ILE A 275 19.78 9.47 3.80
N ALA A 276 20.10 10.75 3.54
CA ALA A 276 19.12 11.83 3.60
C ALA A 276 17.98 11.64 2.59
N VAL A 277 18.32 11.31 1.33
CA VAL A 277 17.35 11.06 0.26
C VAL A 277 16.45 9.87 0.62
N LEU A 278 17.04 8.75 1.06
CA LEU A 278 16.30 7.55 1.41
C LEU A 278 15.37 7.76 2.61
N ARG A 279 15.80 8.48 3.66
CA ARG A 279 14.94 8.84 4.80
C ARG A 279 13.73 9.66 4.36
N THR A 280 13.95 10.66 3.52
CA THR A 280 12.86 11.49 3.00
C THR A 280 11.90 10.68 2.14
N HIS A 281 12.42 9.89 1.19
CA HIS A 281 11.58 9.13 0.27
C HIS A 281 10.91 7.91 0.92
N SER A 282 11.56 7.27 1.90
CA SER A 282 10.93 6.21 2.67
C SER A 282 9.74 6.75 3.42
N SER A 283 9.84 7.93 4.05
CA SER A 283 8.77 8.55 4.86
C SER A 283 7.43 8.71 4.13
N TYR A 284 7.46 8.90 2.80
CA TYR A 284 6.26 9.02 1.96
C TYR A 284 5.65 7.66 1.57
N CYS A 285 6.37 6.56 1.76
CA CYS A 285 5.92 5.23 1.41
C CYS A 285 4.91 4.71 2.46
N ASN A 286 3.67 4.52 2.01
CA ASN A 286 2.57 3.94 2.81
C ASN A 286 2.27 2.49 2.43
N ASP A 287 3.00 1.91 1.48
CA ASP A 287 2.81 0.53 1.04
C ASP A 287 3.85 -0.39 1.70
N PRO A 288 3.44 -1.34 2.57
CA PRO A 288 4.34 -2.31 3.18
C PRO A 288 5.19 -3.09 2.17
N ASP A 289 4.64 -3.43 1.00
CA ASP A 289 5.35 -4.25 0.01
C ASP A 289 6.47 -3.45 -0.67
N LEU A 290 6.21 -2.17 -0.99
CA LEU A 290 7.24 -1.28 -1.52
C LEU A 290 8.36 -0.99 -0.50
N VAL A 291 8.05 -0.90 0.80
CA VAL A 291 9.07 -0.76 1.85
C VAL A 291 9.95 -2.01 1.97
N LEU A 292 9.37 -3.20 1.82
CA LEU A 292 10.15 -4.46 1.80
C LEU A 292 11.09 -4.53 0.58
N GLU A 293 10.58 -4.18 -0.60
CA GLU A 293 11.40 -4.12 -1.82
C GLU A 293 12.52 -3.08 -1.70
N LEU A 294 12.24 -1.91 -1.13
CA LEU A 294 13.26 -0.90 -0.82
C LEU A 294 14.34 -1.46 0.11
N LYS A 295 13.95 -2.15 1.18
CA LYS A 295 14.91 -2.80 2.09
C LYS A 295 15.77 -3.82 1.35
N ASN A 296 15.20 -4.64 0.47
CA ASN A 296 15.97 -5.62 -0.31
C ASN A 296 16.97 -4.94 -1.26
N LEU A 297 16.55 -3.85 -1.92
CA LEU A 297 17.44 -3.05 -2.76
C LEU A 297 18.58 -2.40 -1.96
N ILE A 298 18.31 -1.88 -0.76
CA ILE A 298 19.35 -1.31 0.12
C ILE A 298 20.36 -2.37 0.54
N VAL A 299 19.91 -3.59 0.88
CA VAL A 299 20.81 -4.71 1.24
C VAL A 299 21.70 -5.08 0.04
N ILE A 300 21.12 -5.27 -1.15
CA ILE A 300 21.88 -5.58 -2.38
C ILE A 300 22.88 -4.47 -2.69
N PHE A 301 22.47 -3.21 -2.56
CA PHE A 301 23.33 -2.04 -2.76
C PHE A 301 24.50 -2.00 -1.77
N ALA A 302 24.24 -2.28 -0.49
CA ALA A 302 25.26 -2.35 0.54
C ALA A 302 26.26 -3.50 0.29
N ASP A 303 25.77 -4.70 0.01
CA ASP A 303 26.61 -5.88 -0.26
C ASP A 303 27.49 -5.67 -1.50
N THR A 304 26.93 -5.07 -2.55
CA THR A 304 27.66 -4.77 -3.80
C THR A 304 28.83 -3.84 -3.51
N LEU A 305 28.60 -2.72 -2.82
CA LEU A 305 29.66 -1.75 -2.52
C LEU A 305 30.65 -2.24 -1.45
N GLN A 306 30.20 -3.07 -0.53
CA GLN A 306 31.09 -3.78 0.41
C GLN A 306 32.08 -4.69 -0.34
N GLY A 307 31.65 -5.32 -1.44
CA GLY A 307 32.50 -6.10 -2.33
C GLY A 307 33.66 -5.31 -2.96
N TYR A 308 33.48 -4.01 -3.20
CA TYR A 308 34.53 -3.07 -3.65
C TYR A 308 35.31 -2.43 -2.49
N GLY A 309 35.03 -2.84 -1.25
CA GLY A 309 35.72 -2.37 -0.05
C GLY A 309 35.27 -0.99 0.45
N PHE A 310 34.07 -0.52 0.08
CA PHE A 310 33.49 0.71 0.66
C PHE A 310 32.83 0.44 2.02
N PRO A 311 32.93 1.35 3.01
CA PRO A 311 32.29 1.19 4.30
C PRO A 311 30.77 1.44 4.21
N VAL A 312 29.97 0.43 4.53
CA VAL A 312 28.49 0.45 4.37
C VAL A 312 27.70 0.40 5.69
N ASN A 313 28.36 0.41 6.85
CA ASN A 313 27.71 0.26 8.17
C ASN A 313 26.54 1.25 8.40
N ARG A 314 26.66 2.50 7.94
CA ARG A 314 25.60 3.52 8.08
C ARG A 314 24.34 3.20 7.26
N LEU A 315 24.43 2.36 6.22
CA LEU A 315 23.26 1.88 5.48
C LEU A 315 22.50 0.82 6.30
N PHE A 316 23.20 0.00 7.08
CA PHE A 316 22.55 -0.92 8.00
C PHE A 316 21.86 -0.19 9.16
N ASP A 317 22.44 0.91 9.66
CA ASP A 317 21.77 1.78 10.63
C ASP A 317 20.46 2.35 10.07
N LEU A 318 20.48 2.80 8.81
CA LEU A 318 19.28 3.28 8.11
C LEU A 318 18.21 2.17 7.97
N LEU A 319 18.60 0.91 7.77
CA LEU A 319 17.65 -0.20 7.70
C LEU A 319 16.84 -0.37 8.99
N PHE A 320 17.38 0.01 10.16
CA PHE A 320 16.62 0.00 11.42
C PHE A 320 15.57 1.11 11.46
N GLU A 321 15.87 2.27 10.91
CA GLU A 321 14.88 3.35 10.79
C GLU A 321 13.77 2.97 9.80
N VAL A 322 14.13 2.36 8.67
CA VAL A 322 13.17 1.85 7.67
C VAL A 322 12.29 0.74 8.26
N ARG A 323 12.85 -0.11 9.14
CA ARG A 323 12.08 -1.12 9.89
C ARG A 323 11.01 -0.49 10.76
N ASP A 324 11.38 0.52 11.53
CA ASP A 324 10.45 1.17 12.46
C ASP A 324 9.30 1.82 11.67
N GLN A 325 9.62 2.40 10.51
CA GLN A 325 8.61 2.89 9.58
C GLN A 325 7.72 1.76 9.00
N TYR A 326 8.31 0.65 8.57
CA TYR A 326 7.57 -0.51 8.08
C TYR A 326 6.56 -1.01 9.12
N ASN A 327 6.99 -1.13 10.38
CA ASN A 327 6.13 -1.53 11.49
C ASN A 327 4.97 -0.54 11.69
N GLU A 328 5.22 0.78 11.63
CA GLU A 328 4.15 1.77 11.72
C GLU A 328 3.13 1.66 10.57
N THR A 329 3.59 1.42 9.34
CA THR A 329 2.71 1.20 8.19
C THR A 329 1.90 -0.09 8.34
N LEU A 330 2.51 -1.18 8.82
CA LEU A 330 1.80 -2.42 9.14
C LEU A 330 0.73 -2.20 10.21
N LEU A 331 1.06 -1.49 11.29
CA LEU A 331 0.11 -1.21 12.38
C LEU A 331 -1.12 -0.42 11.88
N LYS A 332 -0.93 0.53 10.96
CA LYS A 332 -2.03 1.26 10.30
C LYS A 332 -2.89 0.33 9.44
N LYS A 333 -2.27 -0.54 8.63
CA LYS A 333 -3.00 -1.51 7.80
C LYS A 333 -3.83 -2.47 8.65
N TRP A 334 -3.25 -3.03 9.71
CA TRP A 334 -3.98 -3.93 10.61
C TRP A 334 -5.04 -3.24 11.47
N ALA A 335 -4.91 -1.94 11.75
CA ALA A 335 -5.98 -1.18 12.40
C ALA A 335 -7.27 -1.17 11.55
N LEU A 336 -7.14 -1.11 10.22
CA LEU A 336 -8.27 -1.21 9.31
C LEU A 336 -8.84 -2.62 9.27
N VAL A 337 -7.98 -3.64 9.20
CA VAL A 337 -8.40 -5.06 9.22
C VAL A 337 -9.17 -5.40 10.49
N PHE A 338 -8.69 -4.98 11.67
CA PHE A 338 -9.42 -5.24 12.91
C PHE A 338 -10.75 -4.50 12.98
N ARG A 339 -10.81 -3.27 12.46
CA ARG A 339 -12.07 -2.52 12.39
C ARG A 339 -13.10 -3.23 11.52
N ASP A 340 -12.69 -3.71 10.36
CA ASP A 340 -13.54 -4.47 9.44
C ASP A 340 -14.05 -5.77 10.08
N ILE A 341 -13.18 -6.50 10.80
CA ILE A 341 -13.58 -7.69 11.57
C ILE A 341 -14.67 -7.35 12.60
N PHE A 342 -14.50 -6.26 13.36
CA PHE A 342 -15.50 -5.86 14.35
C PHE A 342 -16.79 -5.35 13.71
N GLU A 343 -16.73 -4.72 12.54
CA GLU A 343 -17.93 -4.24 11.84
C GLU A 343 -18.75 -5.38 11.21
N GLN A 344 -18.09 -6.47 10.81
CA GLN A 344 -18.72 -7.65 10.22
C GLN A 344 -19.15 -8.71 11.25
N ASP A 345 -18.70 -8.60 12.50
CA ASP A 345 -19.00 -9.60 13.53
C ASP A 345 -20.48 -9.59 13.92
N ASN A 346 -21.03 -10.77 14.17
CA ASN A 346 -22.42 -10.94 14.58
C ASN A 346 -22.61 -10.98 16.11
N TYR A 347 -21.51 -10.88 16.86
CA TYR A 347 -21.47 -10.88 18.33
C TYR A 347 -22.32 -11.98 18.96
N SER A 348 -22.28 -13.18 18.37
CA SER A 348 -22.99 -14.36 18.86
C SER A 348 -22.05 -15.55 19.05
N PRO A 349 -22.35 -16.47 19.97
CA PRO A 349 -21.63 -17.73 20.12
C PRO A 349 -21.62 -18.51 18.80
N ILE A 350 -20.45 -19.04 18.39
CA ILE A 350 -20.32 -19.77 17.12
C ILE A 350 -21.13 -21.08 17.19
N PRO A 351 -22.17 -21.27 16.36
CA PRO A 351 -22.83 -22.55 16.24
C PRO A 351 -21.96 -23.51 15.42
N VAL A 352 -21.89 -24.76 15.85
CA VAL A 352 -21.14 -25.82 15.20
C VAL A 352 -22.05 -27.03 15.07
N GLU A 353 -22.49 -27.31 13.85
CA GLU A 353 -23.47 -28.37 13.58
C GLU A 353 -22.79 -29.72 13.38
N ASN A 354 -21.57 -29.71 12.85
CA ASN A 354 -20.85 -30.93 12.45
C ASN A 354 -19.40 -30.97 12.97
N GLU A 355 -18.82 -32.16 13.03
CA GLU A 355 -17.41 -32.35 13.43
C GLU A 355 -16.42 -31.68 12.47
N GLU A 356 -16.78 -31.55 11.19
CA GLU A 356 -15.96 -30.86 10.19
C GLU A 356 -15.85 -29.36 10.47
N GLU A 357 -16.96 -28.71 10.80
CA GLU A 357 -16.99 -27.30 11.19
C GLU A 357 -16.22 -27.07 12.49
N TYR A 358 -16.35 -27.99 13.46
CA TYR A 358 -15.58 -27.96 14.69
C TYR A 358 -14.07 -27.99 14.39
N LYS A 359 -13.61 -28.96 13.59
CA LYS A 359 -12.21 -29.08 13.18
C LYS A 359 -11.72 -27.85 12.43
N ALA A 360 -12.54 -27.25 11.57
CA ALA A 360 -12.20 -26.03 10.86
C ALA A 360 -11.91 -24.87 11.84
N VAL A 361 -12.78 -24.67 12.84
CA VAL A 361 -12.58 -23.61 13.84
C VAL A 361 -11.36 -23.89 14.72
N ILE A 362 -11.20 -25.12 15.22
CA ILE A 362 -10.06 -25.51 16.06
C ILE A 362 -8.72 -25.42 15.32
N SER A 363 -8.70 -25.74 14.02
CA SER A 363 -7.50 -25.58 13.19
C SER A 363 -7.03 -24.13 13.07
N ARG A 364 -7.99 -23.18 13.11
CA ARG A 364 -7.68 -21.75 13.05
C ARG A 364 -7.34 -21.18 14.42
N PHE A 365 -8.04 -21.61 15.46
CA PHE A 365 -7.89 -21.15 16.83
C PHE A 365 -7.82 -22.35 17.81
N PRO A 366 -6.68 -22.55 18.49
CA PRO A 366 -6.52 -23.65 19.42
C PRO A 366 -7.37 -23.41 20.69
N PHE A 367 -8.58 -23.97 20.68
CA PHE A 367 -9.52 -23.93 21.80
C PHE A 367 -9.69 -25.34 22.38
N HIS A 368 -9.51 -25.48 23.69
CA HIS A 368 -9.66 -26.75 24.40
C HIS A 368 -10.61 -26.53 25.57
N ASP A 369 -11.74 -27.25 25.55
CA ASP A 369 -12.72 -27.22 26.62
C ASP A 369 -13.32 -28.61 26.78
N ALA A 370 -12.98 -29.25 27.90
CA ALA A 370 -13.35 -30.63 28.18
C ALA A 370 -14.86 -30.85 28.35
N GLU A 371 -15.64 -29.80 28.65
CA GLU A 371 -17.09 -29.90 28.77
C GLU A 371 -17.75 -29.82 27.40
N ILE A 372 -17.28 -28.92 26.54
CA ILE A 372 -17.80 -28.75 25.17
C ILE A 372 -17.38 -29.93 24.28
N GLU A 373 -16.20 -30.48 24.47
CA GLU A 373 -15.72 -31.67 23.75
C GLU A 373 -16.63 -32.89 23.98
N LYS A 374 -17.16 -33.06 25.20
CA LYS A 374 -18.05 -34.17 25.58
C LYS A 374 -19.50 -34.03 25.09
N GLN A 375 -19.94 -32.82 24.72
CA GLN A 375 -21.30 -32.61 24.22
C GLN A 375 -21.52 -33.28 22.86
N GLN A 376 -22.76 -33.65 22.56
CA GLN A 376 -23.17 -34.09 21.21
C GLN A 376 -23.50 -32.85 20.35
N PHE A 377 -23.36 -32.98 19.04
CA PHE A 377 -23.70 -31.89 18.11
C PHE A 377 -25.24 -31.66 18.08
N PRO A 378 -25.71 -30.41 17.88
CA PRO A 378 -24.95 -29.18 17.59
C PRO A 378 -24.33 -28.54 18.85
N LYS A 379 -23.07 -28.13 18.75
CA LYS A 379 -22.31 -27.45 19.82
C LYS A 379 -22.36 -25.94 19.62
N LYS A 380 -22.19 -25.18 20.71
CA LYS A 380 -22.01 -23.72 20.63
C LYS A 380 -20.71 -23.35 21.33
N LEU A 381 -19.79 -22.74 20.60
CA LEU A 381 -18.57 -22.21 21.19
C LEU A 381 -18.88 -20.85 21.83
N PRO A 382 -18.40 -20.58 23.06
CA PRO A 382 -18.74 -19.37 23.80
C PRO A 382 -18.23 -18.07 23.14
N MET A 383 -17.20 -18.16 22.30
CA MET A 383 -16.64 -17.04 21.56
C MET A 383 -17.39 -16.79 20.25
N SER A 384 -17.30 -15.56 19.74
CA SER A 384 -17.77 -15.18 18.40
C SER A 384 -16.68 -15.36 17.32
N GLN A 385 -17.06 -15.23 16.04
CA GLN A 385 -16.16 -15.39 14.90
C GLN A 385 -15.01 -14.37 14.88
N SER A 386 -15.15 -13.22 15.54
CA SER A 386 -14.05 -12.24 15.65
C SER A 386 -12.82 -12.80 16.35
N VAL A 387 -12.95 -13.71 17.33
CA VAL A 387 -11.80 -14.23 18.10
C VAL A 387 -10.86 -15.07 17.23
N PRO A 388 -11.32 -16.14 16.53
CA PRO A 388 -10.46 -16.89 15.60
C PRO A 388 -9.89 -16.03 14.47
N GLN A 389 -10.66 -15.05 13.98
CA GLN A 389 -10.22 -14.15 12.92
C GLN A 389 -9.09 -13.23 13.40
N ILE A 390 -9.25 -12.57 14.54
CA ILE A 390 -8.21 -11.72 15.15
C ILE A 390 -6.95 -12.54 15.41
N TYR A 391 -7.07 -13.74 15.99
CA TYR A 391 -5.92 -14.61 16.23
C TYR A 391 -5.18 -14.95 14.93
N SER A 392 -5.91 -15.29 13.85
CA SER A 392 -5.32 -15.53 12.53
C SER A 392 -4.61 -14.28 12.00
N GLN A 393 -5.22 -13.11 12.09
CA GLN A 393 -4.64 -11.85 11.61
C GLN A 393 -3.40 -11.44 12.42
N VAL A 394 -3.35 -11.73 13.72
CA VAL A 394 -2.15 -11.48 14.53
C VAL A 394 -1.01 -12.41 14.09
N LYS A 395 -1.29 -13.68 13.76
CA LYS A 395 -0.27 -14.57 13.18
C LYS A 395 0.27 -14.05 11.84
N GLU A 396 -0.61 -13.57 10.96
CA GLU A 396 -0.21 -12.95 9.68
C GLU A 396 0.66 -11.71 9.90
N PHE A 397 0.35 -10.87 10.91
CA PHE A 397 1.19 -9.74 11.28
C PHE A 397 2.58 -10.17 11.74
N ILE A 398 2.67 -11.23 12.55
CA ILE A 398 3.95 -11.78 13.02
C ILE A 398 4.77 -12.27 11.82
N TYR A 399 4.16 -12.97 10.86
CA TYR A 399 4.84 -13.38 9.63
C TYR A 399 5.31 -12.19 8.79
N ALA A 400 4.49 -11.16 8.62
CA ALA A 400 4.88 -9.94 7.91
C ALA A 400 6.08 -9.25 8.58
N SER A 401 6.06 -9.17 9.92
CA SER A 401 7.16 -8.60 10.71
C SER A 401 8.44 -9.44 10.60
N LEU A 402 8.31 -10.77 10.55
CA LEU A 402 9.43 -11.68 10.34
C LEU A 402 10.03 -11.53 8.93
N LYS A 403 9.19 -11.41 7.89
CA LYS A 403 9.62 -11.24 6.49
C LYS A 403 10.57 -10.04 6.32
N PHE A 404 10.35 -8.95 7.07
CA PHE A 404 11.28 -7.82 7.07
C PHE A 404 12.66 -8.18 7.63
N SER A 405 12.70 -9.06 8.64
CA SER A 405 13.93 -9.48 9.34
C SER A 405 14.80 -10.44 8.54
N GLU A 406 14.21 -11.11 7.54
CA GLU A 406 14.97 -11.95 6.60
C GLU A 406 16.07 -11.12 5.95
N SER A 407 17.27 -11.68 5.78
CA SER A 407 18.43 -11.00 5.16
C SER A 407 19.12 -9.89 6.00
N LEU A 408 18.68 -9.57 7.22
CA LEU A 408 19.35 -8.56 8.07
C LEU A 408 20.59 -9.06 8.85
N HIS A 409 21.09 -10.28 8.58
CA HIS A 409 22.23 -10.91 9.29
C HIS A 409 22.14 -10.86 10.83
N ARG A 410 20.91 -10.80 11.38
CA ARG A 410 20.63 -10.74 12.82
C ARG A 410 20.67 -12.14 13.45
N SER A 411 20.95 -12.17 14.75
CA SER A 411 20.80 -13.39 15.56
C SER A 411 19.33 -13.73 15.78
N SER A 412 19.01 -15.02 15.95
CA SER A 412 17.63 -15.46 16.21
C SER A 412 17.01 -14.79 17.44
N THR A 413 17.81 -14.49 18.47
CA THR A 413 17.38 -13.80 19.69
C THR A 413 16.96 -12.35 19.44
N GLU A 414 17.65 -11.63 18.55
CA GLU A 414 17.26 -10.25 18.23
C GLU A 414 15.96 -10.18 17.40
N ILE A 415 15.76 -11.17 16.52
CA ILE A 415 14.52 -11.31 15.75
C ILE A 415 13.36 -11.60 16.69
N ASP A 416 13.56 -12.50 17.65
CA ASP A 416 12.60 -12.90 18.66
C ASP A 416 12.15 -11.72 19.55
N ASP A 417 13.08 -10.94 20.07
CA ASP A 417 12.77 -9.71 20.82
C ASP A 417 12.02 -8.69 19.96
N MET A 418 12.42 -8.52 18.71
CA MET A 418 11.76 -7.61 17.78
C MET A 418 10.33 -8.04 17.47
N LEU A 419 10.08 -9.33 17.24
CA LEU A 419 8.73 -9.86 17.01
C LEU A 419 7.83 -9.68 18.22
N ARG A 420 8.33 -9.93 19.43
CA ARG A 420 7.53 -9.68 20.65
C ARG A 420 7.22 -8.21 20.85
N LYS A 421 8.20 -7.33 20.61
CA LYS A 421 8.00 -5.87 20.75
C LYS A 421 6.99 -5.32 19.74
N SER A 422 7.08 -5.73 18.48
CA SER A 422 6.12 -5.34 17.43
C SER A 422 4.71 -5.89 17.68
N THR A 423 4.61 -7.16 18.08
CA THR A 423 3.32 -7.79 18.48
C THR A 423 2.71 -7.09 19.69
N ASN A 424 3.52 -6.70 20.67
CA ASN A 424 3.06 -5.93 21.82
C ASN A 424 2.50 -4.56 21.42
N LEU A 425 3.11 -3.86 20.46
CA LEU A 425 2.54 -2.62 19.92
C LEU A 425 1.20 -2.88 19.22
N LEU A 426 1.10 -3.97 18.43
CA LEU A 426 -0.16 -4.34 17.77
C LEU A 426 -1.28 -4.55 18.79
N LEU A 427 -1.03 -5.32 19.85
CA LEU A 427 -2.02 -5.61 20.88
C LEU A 427 -2.38 -4.36 21.70
N THR A 428 -1.37 -3.72 22.30
CA THR A 428 -1.57 -2.63 23.29
C THR A 428 -2.02 -1.32 22.67
N ARG A 429 -1.61 -1.01 21.44
CA ARG A 429 -1.93 0.27 20.78
C ARG A 429 -3.05 0.10 19.76
N THR A 430 -2.89 -0.81 18.81
CA THR A 430 -3.81 -0.92 17.67
C THR A 430 -5.09 -1.64 18.06
N LEU A 431 -4.99 -2.89 18.53
CA LEU A 431 -6.16 -3.69 18.89
C LEU A 431 -6.92 -3.07 20.08
N SER A 432 -6.19 -2.59 21.09
CA SER A 432 -6.76 -1.84 22.22
C SER A 432 -7.57 -0.63 21.76
N SER A 433 -7.02 0.20 20.85
CA SER A 433 -7.72 1.36 20.32
C SER A 433 -8.98 0.95 19.54
N CYS A 434 -8.92 -0.12 18.74
CA CYS A 434 -10.10 -0.66 18.06
C CYS A 434 -11.18 -1.13 19.04
N LEU A 435 -10.81 -1.84 20.11
CA LEU A 435 -11.74 -2.29 21.16
C LEU A 435 -12.37 -1.13 21.92
N GLN A 436 -11.58 -0.11 22.30
CA GLN A 436 -12.10 1.07 22.98
C GLN A 436 -13.08 1.85 22.09
N ASN A 437 -12.77 1.99 20.80
CA ASN A 437 -13.68 2.62 19.84
C ASN A 437 -14.96 1.79 19.63
N LEU A 438 -14.86 0.47 19.69
CA LEU A 438 -16.02 -0.43 19.61
C LEU A 438 -16.93 -0.28 20.83
N ILE A 439 -16.37 -0.31 22.04
CA ILE A 439 -17.13 -0.21 23.31
C ILE A 439 -17.85 1.13 23.42
N LYS A 440 -17.23 2.22 22.93
CA LYS A 440 -17.82 3.57 22.94
C LYS A 440 -18.82 3.85 21.82
N LYS A 441 -19.16 2.86 20.97
CA LYS A 441 -20.17 3.06 19.91
C LYS A 441 -21.54 3.36 20.56
N PRO A 442 -22.25 4.44 20.14
CA PRO A 442 -23.47 4.88 20.81
C PRO A 442 -24.59 3.82 20.80
N HIS A 443 -24.71 3.06 19.71
CA HIS A 443 -25.78 2.08 19.52
C HIS A 443 -25.39 0.64 19.87
N ILE A 444 -24.31 0.42 20.62
CA ILE A 444 -23.92 -0.94 21.01
C ILE A 444 -24.94 -1.56 21.98
N GLY A 445 -25.37 -2.79 21.70
CA GLY A 445 -26.31 -3.55 22.50
C GLY A 445 -25.69 -4.09 23.79
N LEU A 446 -26.51 -4.33 24.80
CA LEU A 446 -26.05 -4.85 26.09
C LEU A 446 -25.56 -6.31 25.98
N THR A 447 -26.19 -7.10 25.11
CA THR A 447 -25.75 -8.47 24.76
C THR A 447 -24.43 -8.47 23.99
N GLU A 448 -24.20 -7.47 23.12
CA GLU A 448 -22.96 -7.32 22.36
C GLU A 448 -21.79 -7.00 23.30
N LEU A 449 -22.00 -6.12 24.28
CA LEU A 449 -20.99 -5.81 25.31
C LEU A 449 -20.62 -7.05 26.14
N VAL A 450 -21.59 -7.90 26.50
CA VAL A 450 -21.32 -9.18 27.18
C VAL A 450 -20.47 -10.10 26.30
N GLN A 451 -20.81 -10.22 25.02
CA GLN A 451 -20.04 -11.06 24.10
C GLN A 451 -18.62 -10.52 23.92
N ILE A 452 -18.41 -9.19 23.91
CA ILE A 452 -17.08 -8.59 23.88
C ILE A 452 -16.24 -8.97 25.11
N ILE A 453 -16.85 -9.02 26.31
CA ILE A 453 -16.16 -9.49 27.53
C ILE A 453 -15.73 -10.95 27.41
N ILE A 454 -16.61 -11.82 26.88
CA ILE A 454 -16.28 -13.23 26.64
C ILE A 454 -15.15 -13.34 25.61
N ASN A 455 -15.27 -12.62 24.49
CA ASN A 455 -14.27 -12.61 23.41
C ASN A 455 -12.89 -12.15 23.91
N THR A 456 -12.84 -11.06 24.69
CA THR A 456 -11.58 -10.53 25.25
C THR A 456 -10.92 -11.52 26.23
N THR A 457 -11.71 -12.31 26.96
CA THR A 457 -11.17 -13.40 27.80
C THR A 457 -10.52 -14.50 26.97
N HIS A 458 -11.13 -14.89 25.85
CA HIS A 458 -10.52 -15.89 24.96
C HIS A 458 -9.30 -15.33 24.21
N LEU A 459 -9.30 -14.05 23.83
CA LEU A 459 -8.13 -13.38 23.25
C LEU A 459 -6.97 -13.24 24.26
N GLU A 460 -7.28 -13.04 25.54
CA GLU A 460 -6.28 -13.07 26.62
C GLU A 460 -5.61 -14.45 26.72
N HIS A 461 -6.39 -15.53 26.64
CA HIS A 461 -5.83 -16.88 26.61
C HIS A 461 -5.03 -17.13 25.32
N ALA A 462 -5.46 -16.55 24.20
CA ALA A 462 -4.79 -16.66 22.91
C ALA A 462 -3.35 -16.12 22.91
N CYS A 463 -3.04 -15.15 23.77
CA CYS A 463 -1.69 -14.59 23.88
C CYS A 463 -0.63 -15.63 24.24
N LYS A 464 -0.96 -16.65 25.04
CA LYS A 464 -0.03 -17.74 25.36
C LYS A 464 0.35 -18.53 24.10
N TYR A 465 -0.64 -18.87 23.29
CA TYR A 465 -0.40 -19.55 22.02
C TYR A 465 0.38 -18.70 21.03
N LEU A 466 0.23 -17.36 21.07
CA LEU A 466 1.04 -16.45 20.27
C LEU A 466 2.50 -16.38 20.75
N GLU A 467 2.75 -16.44 22.06
CA GLU A 467 4.10 -16.53 22.62
C GLU A 467 4.81 -17.82 22.17
N ASP A 468 4.12 -18.95 22.27
CA ASP A 468 4.64 -20.25 21.80
C ASP A 468 4.89 -20.23 20.29
N PHE A 469 4.00 -19.61 19.53
CA PHE A 469 4.15 -19.46 18.09
C PHE A 469 5.37 -18.63 17.69
N ILE A 470 5.62 -17.49 18.34
CA ILE A 470 6.82 -16.67 18.10
C ILE A 470 8.08 -17.49 18.40
N THR A 471 8.09 -18.17 19.55
CA THR A 471 9.21 -18.99 20.02
C THR A 471 9.52 -20.15 19.06
N ASN A 472 8.48 -20.82 18.55
CA ASN A 472 8.63 -21.89 17.56
C ASN A 472 9.20 -21.40 16.23
N ILE A 473 8.83 -20.20 15.79
CA ILE A 473 9.32 -19.65 14.52
C ILE A 473 10.78 -19.20 14.64
N THR A 474 11.18 -18.64 15.78
CA THR A 474 12.54 -18.16 16.01
C THR A 474 13.51 -19.25 16.46
N ASN A 475 13.00 -20.42 16.88
CA ASN A 475 13.77 -21.53 17.48
C ASN A 475 14.61 -21.09 18.69
N VAL A 476 14.17 -20.07 19.42
CA VAL A 476 14.83 -19.60 20.65
C VAL A 476 14.27 -20.40 21.84
N SER A 477 15.12 -20.80 22.79
CA SER A 477 14.67 -21.54 23.97
C SER A 477 13.81 -20.66 24.89
N PRO A 478 12.69 -21.17 25.42
CA PRO A 478 11.86 -20.46 26.40
C PRO A 478 12.59 -20.09 27.71
N GLU A 479 13.70 -20.77 28.01
CA GLU A 479 14.44 -20.65 29.28
C GLU A 479 15.40 -19.45 29.33
N THR A 480 15.47 -18.63 28.27
CA THR A 480 16.31 -17.44 28.27
C THR A 480 15.66 -16.36 29.15
N VAL A 481 16.32 -16.04 30.27
CA VAL A 481 15.85 -15.22 31.43
C VAL A 481 15.36 -13.79 31.09
N HIS A 482 15.43 -13.35 29.84
CA HIS A 482 15.06 -12.01 29.38
C HIS A 482 13.92 -11.95 28.35
N THR A 483 13.18 -13.04 28.16
CA THR A 483 12.09 -13.09 27.18
C THR A 483 10.93 -12.18 27.59
N THR A 484 10.72 -11.10 26.83
CA THR A 484 9.64 -10.14 27.08
C THR A 484 8.28 -10.80 26.81
N ARG A 485 7.46 -11.05 27.83
CA ARG A 485 6.11 -11.60 27.65
C ARG A 485 5.21 -10.66 26.85
N LEU A 486 4.15 -11.20 26.25
CA LEU A 486 3.14 -10.40 25.58
C LEU A 486 2.26 -9.67 26.62
N TYR A 487 2.12 -8.36 26.47
CA TYR A 487 1.28 -7.50 27.31
C TYR A 487 -0.21 -7.57 26.96
N GLY A 488 -0.65 -8.66 26.32
CA GLY A 488 -2.07 -8.89 26.03
C GLY A 488 -2.91 -8.94 27.31
N LEU A 489 -2.34 -9.48 28.40
CA LEU A 489 -3.04 -9.65 29.67
C LEU A 489 -3.57 -8.33 30.26
N SER A 490 -2.74 -7.27 30.31
CA SER A 490 -3.18 -5.95 30.80
C SER A 490 -4.15 -5.30 29.83
N THR A 491 -3.86 -5.37 28.53
CA THR A 491 -4.68 -4.75 27.48
C THR A 491 -6.12 -5.27 27.48
N PHE A 492 -6.31 -6.58 27.53
CA PHE A 492 -7.65 -7.18 27.53
C PHE A 492 -8.37 -7.03 28.86
N LYS A 493 -7.63 -6.94 29.99
CA LYS A 493 -8.22 -6.56 31.28
C LYS A 493 -8.78 -5.15 31.26
N ASP A 494 -8.05 -4.18 30.72
CA ASP A 494 -8.52 -2.78 30.62
C ASP A 494 -9.74 -2.67 29.71
N ALA A 495 -9.74 -3.37 28.58
CA ALA A 495 -10.90 -3.42 27.67
C ALA A 495 -12.14 -4.03 28.35
N ARG A 496 -11.97 -5.08 29.14
CA ARG A 496 -13.05 -5.70 29.91
C ARG A 496 -13.63 -4.76 30.97
N HIS A 497 -12.79 -4.08 31.75
CA HIS A 497 -13.26 -3.07 32.72
C HIS A 497 -14.04 -1.94 32.04
N ALA A 498 -13.58 -1.48 30.86
CA ALA A 498 -14.30 -0.47 30.09
C ALA A 498 -15.67 -0.97 29.60
N ALA A 499 -15.74 -2.23 29.12
CA ALA A 499 -17.00 -2.84 28.71
C ALA A 499 -17.97 -3.04 29.90
N GLU A 500 -17.47 -3.48 31.06
CA GLU A 500 -18.25 -3.61 32.30
C GLU A 500 -18.82 -2.25 32.76
N GLY A 501 -18.02 -1.19 32.68
CA GLY A 501 -18.46 0.18 32.98
C GLY A 501 -19.59 0.66 32.06
N GLU A 502 -19.50 0.35 30.76
CA GLU A 502 -20.57 0.69 29.81
C GLU A 502 -21.83 -0.15 29.99
N ILE A 503 -21.69 -1.43 30.36
CA ILE A 503 -22.84 -2.27 30.73
C ILE A 503 -23.58 -1.64 31.91
N TYR A 504 -22.86 -1.21 32.95
CA TYR A 504 -23.46 -0.55 34.11
C TYR A 504 -24.20 0.73 33.73
N THR A 505 -23.57 1.58 32.90
CA THR A 505 -24.18 2.83 32.43
C THR A 505 -25.46 2.57 31.62
N LYS A 506 -25.43 1.63 30.65
CA LYS A 506 -26.61 1.30 29.83
C LYS A 506 -27.72 0.63 30.63
N LEU A 507 -27.37 -0.21 31.60
CA LEU A 507 -28.34 -0.86 32.45
C LEU A 507 -29.08 0.18 33.31
N ASN A 508 -28.35 1.14 33.91
CA ASN A 508 -28.98 2.24 34.66
C ASN A 508 -29.83 3.13 33.75
N GLN A 509 -29.36 3.50 32.56
CA GLN A 509 -30.16 4.26 31.60
C GLN A 509 -31.47 3.53 31.25
N LYS A 510 -31.42 2.21 31.04
CA LYS A 510 -32.63 1.42 30.79
C LYS A 510 -33.57 1.41 31.99
N ILE A 511 -33.04 1.25 33.20
CA ILE A 511 -33.85 1.33 34.43
C ILE A 511 -34.51 2.72 34.55
N ASP A 512 -33.76 3.79 34.31
CA ASP A 512 -34.27 5.17 34.36
C ASP A 512 -35.37 5.40 33.31
N GLU A 513 -35.21 4.87 32.09
CA GLU A 513 -36.25 4.89 31.05
C GLU A 513 -37.55 4.21 31.52
N PHE A 514 -37.46 3.02 32.15
CA PHE A 514 -38.63 2.33 32.70
C PHE A 514 -39.31 3.13 33.82
N ILE A 515 -38.54 3.77 34.70
CA ILE A 515 -39.07 4.57 35.81
C ILE A 515 -39.71 5.87 35.29
N GLN A 516 -39.12 6.53 34.29
CA GLN A 516 -39.68 7.75 33.70
C GLN A 516 -41.00 7.52 32.96
N LEU A 517 -41.20 6.31 32.41
CA LEU A 517 -42.45 5.92 31.77
C LEU A 517 -43.56 5.56 32.77
N ALA A 518 -43.23 5.40 34.05
CA ALA A 518 -44.19 5.00 35.06
C ALA A 518 -45.03 6.21 35.50
N ASP A 519 -46.32 6.19 35.14
CA ASP A 519 -47.31 7.16 35.61
C ASP A 519 -48.03 6.57 36.83
N TYR A 520 -47.74 7.13 38.01
CA TYR A 520 -48.30 6.69 39.28
C TYR A 520 -49.34 7.68 39.79
N GLU A 521 -50.58 7.23 39.97
CA GLU A 521 -51.60 7.98 40.70
C GLU A 521 -51.36 7.89 42.21
N TRP A 522 -50.53 8.78 42.74
CA TRP A 522 -50.15 8.83 44.18
C TRP A 522 -51.30 9.15 45.15
N GLY A 523 -52.50 9.47 44.65
CA GLY A 523 -53.68 9.87 45.42
C GLY A 523 -54.71 8.76 45.68
N MET A 524 -54.40 7.49 45.43
CA MET A 524 -55.35 6.40 45.61
C MET A 524 -55.77 6.20 47.07
N ALA A 525 -57.08 6.08 47.31
CA ALA A 525 -57.67 5.92 48.64
C ALA A 525 -57.50 4.51 49.23
N GLU A 526 -57.34 3.49 48.37
CA GLU A 526 -57.07 2.10 48.75
C GLU A 526 -56.00 1.51 47.81
N SER A 527 -55.21 0.55 48.29
CA SER A 527 -54.20 -0.12 47.47
C SER A 527 -54.84 -1.23 46.63
N ASP A 528 -54.47 -1.30 45.35
CA ASP A 528 -54.99 -2.32 44.40
C ASP A 528 -54.42 -3.74 44.67
N GLY A 529 -53.61 -3.91 45.71
CA GLY A 529 -53.05 -5.19 46.16
C GLY A 529 -52.11 -5.91 45.17
N ARG A 530 -51.80 -5.29 44.02
CA ARG A 530 -50.94 -5.82 42.95
C ARG A 530 -49.69 -4.98 42.77
N ALA A 531 -48.60 -5.62 42.35
CA ALA A 531 -47.38 -4.91 41.97
C ALA A 531 -47.61 -4.10 40.69
N SER A 532 -46.98 -2.93 40.59
CA SER A 532 -47.03 -2.07 39.40
C SER A 532 -46.64 -2.84 38.13
N GLY A 533 -47.39 -2.66 37.05
CA GLY A 533 -47.08 -3.25 35.74
C GLY A 533 -45.69 -2.86 35.25
N TYR A 534 -45.30 -1.58 35.43
CA TYR A 534 -43.97 -1.08 35.10
C TYR A 534 -42.85 -1.79 35.88
N LEU A 535 -43.07 -2.08 37.17
CA LEU A 535 -42.11 -2.81 38.00
C LEU A 535 -42.02 -4.28 37.60
N MET A 536 -43.15 -4.91 37.23
CA MET A 536 -43.15 -6.29 36.74
C MET A 536 -42.41 -6.41 35.40
N ASP A 537 -42.60 -5.46 34.48
CA ASP A 537 -41.88 -5.41 33.21
C ASP A 537 -40.39 -5.15 33.40
N LEU A 538 -40.03 -4.26 34.33
CA LEU A 538 -38.64 -4.03 34.71
C LEU A 538 -37.99 -5.29 35.30
N ILE A 539 -38.67 -6.00 36.20
CA ILE A 539 -38.18 -7.27 36.77
C ILE A 539 -38.01 -8.32 35.68
N ASN A 540 -38.95 -8.43 34.73
CA ASN A 540 -38.85 -9.35 33.61
C ASN A 540 -37.66 -9.00 32.70
N PHE A 541 -37.46 -7.71 32.40
CA PHE A 541 -36.30 -7.23 31.64
C PHE A 541 -34.99 -7.55 32.34
N LEU A 542 -34.87 -7.23 33.63
CA LEU A 542 -33.68 -7.51 34.42
C LEU A 542 -33.42 -9.01 34.49
N ARG A 543 -34.45 -9.83 34.73
CA ARG A 543 -34.31 -11.30 34.77
C ARG A 543 -33.85 -11.86 33.42
N SER A 544 -34.41 -11.39 32.31
CA SER A 544 -33.97 -11.78 30.96
C SER A 544 -32.53 -11.34 30.68
N THR A 545 -32.14 -10.15 31.16
CA THR A 545 -30.80 -9.60 30.96
C THR A 545 -29.75 -10.31 31.81
N PHE A 546 -30.06 -10.57 33.08
CA PHE A 546 -29.19 -11.32 34.00
C PHE A 546 -29.02 -12.78 33.62
N GLN A 547 -30.00 -13.39 32.95
CA GLN A 547 -29.81 -14.71 32.34
C GLN A 547 -28.67 -14.71 31.31
N VAL A 548 -28.51 -13.65 30.52
CA VAL A 548 -27.39 -13.53 29.55
C VAL A 548 -26.04 -13.40 30.27
N PHE A 549 -26.01 -12.74 31.43
CA PHE A 549 -24.80 -12.60 32.26
C PHE A 549 -24.37 -13.90 32.94
N THR A 550 -25.23 -14.94 33.05
CA THR A 550 -24.83 -16.22 33.64
C THR A 550 -23.76 -16.97 32.84
N HIS A 551 -23.55 -16.59 31.58
CA HIS A 551 -22.50 -17.12 30.71
C HIS A 551 -21.14 -16.40 30.86
N LEU A 552 -21.04 -15.39 31.73
CA LEU A 552 -19.77 -14.74 32.03
C LEU A 552 -18.90 -15.63 32.94
N PRO A 553 -17.59 -15.72 32.70
CA PRO A 553 -16.68 -16.44 33.60
C PRO A 553 -16.72 -15.79 34.99
N VAL A 554 -16.82 -16.63 36.03
CA VAL A 554 -17.05 -16.27 37.45
C VAL A 554 -16.06 -15.23 38.00
N SER A 555 -14.89 -15.05 37.34
CA SER A 555 -13.87 -14.06 37.68
C SER A 555 -14.13 -12.64 37.14
N SER A 556 -15.11 -12.46 36.24
CA SER A 556 -15.45 -11.18 35.59
C SER A 556 -16.82 -10.65 36.01
N ILE A 557 -17.50 -11.34 36.94
CA ILE A 557 -18.70 -10.81 37.57
C ILE A 557 -18.19 -9.89 38.69
N PRO A 558 -18.42 -8.57 38.63
CA PRO A 558 -18.12 -7.72 39.77
C PRO A 558 -18.85 -8.30 40.97
N SER A 559 -18.16 -8.44 42.10
CA SER A 559 -18.77 -8.82 43.39
C SER A 559 -19.98 -7.94 43.78
N TYR A 560 -20.21 -6.84 43.05
CA TYR A 560 -21.34 -5.93 43.14
C TYR A 560 -22.63 -6.41 42.45
N SER A 561 -22.58 -7.33 41.47
CA SER A 561 -23.78 -7.86 40.81
C SER A 561 -24.61 -8.77 41.72
N TYR A 562 -23.97 -9.36 42.74
CA TYR A 562 -24.63 -10.21 43.73
C TYR A 562 -25.32 -9.42 44.86
N ALA A 563 -25.23 -8.08 44.89
CA ALA A 563 -25.89 -7.27 45.92
C ALA A 563 -27.41 -7.08 45.70
N VAL A 564 -27.98 -7.70 44.65
CA VAL A 564 -29.42 -7.61 44.30
C VAL A 564 -30.07 -9.01 44.23
N SER A 565 -29.43 -10.05 44.77
CA SER A 565 -30.07 -11.36 45.00
C SER A 565 -30.64 -11.45 46.40
#